data_AF-A0A4U3AI28-F1
#
_entry.id   AF-A0A4U3AI28-F1
#
_cell.length_a   1.000
_cell.length_b   1.000
_cell.length_c   1.000
_cell.angle_alpha   90.00
_cell.angle_beta   90.00
_cell.angle_gamma   90.00
#
_symmetry.space_group_name_H-M   'P 1'
#
loop_
_entity.id
_entity.type
_entity.pdbx_description
1 polymer ?
#
loop_
_entity_poly.entity_id
_entity_poly.type
_entity_poly.pdbx_seq_one_letter_code
_entity_poly.pdbx_strand_id
1 'polypeptide(L)'
;VWEALRDTDEDPNNKNNVILLYTGRSQGKLTNGSGVDNWNREHVWAKSHGDFGTTAGAGTDLHHLRATDVSVNSSRGNLDFDNGGVNHSEATECKYDSDSWEPRDSVKGDIARMLFYMAVRYKGDNGEIDLELNEKVNNNKDPYMGKLSVLLKWNEQDPVDDLERKRNEVIFTKYQ
;
A
#
# COMPACT_ATOMS: atom_id res chain seq x y z
N VAL A 1 -11.82 9.50 1.88
CA VAL A 1 -10.93 8.33 2.00
C VAL A 1 -11.47 7.23 2.91
N TRP A 2 -11.90 7.47 4.15
CA TRP A 2 -12.40 6.37 5.03
C TRP A 2 -13.57 5.58 4.46
N GLU A 3 -14.57 6.28 3.94
CA GLU A 3 -15.71 5.65 3.28
C GLU A 3 -15.28 4.84 2.05
N ALA A 4 -14.41 5.43 1.22
CA ALA A 4 -13.85 4.74 0.07
C ALA A 4 -13.09 3.47 0.44
N LEU A 5 -12.21 3.49 1.45
CA LEU A 5 -11.49 2.29 1.89
C LEU A 5 -12.42 1.17 2.36
N ARG A 6 -13.59 1.50 2.92
CA ARG A 6 -14.60 0.51 3.31
C ARG A 6 -15.34 -0.12 2.12
N ASP A 7 -15.31 0.52 0.96
CA ASP A 7 -15.89 0.03 -0.30
C ASP A 7 -14.82 -0.69 -1.13
N THR A 8 -13.65 -0.07 -1.31
CA THR A 8 -12.55 -0.55 -2.14
C THR A 8 -11.86 -1.79 -1.59
N ASP A 9 -11.77 -1.92 -0.27
CA ASP A 9 -11.16 -3.07 0.39
C ASP A 9 -12.22 -4.00 1.03
N GLU A 10 -13.51 -3.89 0.65
CA GLU A 10 -14.60 -4.73 1.16
C GLU A 10 -14.30 -6.23 0.98
N ASP A 11 -14.46 -7.01 2.05
CA ASP A 11 -14.31 -8.47 1.99
C ASP A 11 -15.42 -9.09 1.12
N PRO A 12 -15.08 -9.79 0.03
CA PRO A 12 -16.08 -10.42 -0.85
C PRO A 12 -16.97 -11.44 -0.14
N ASN A 13 -16.47 -12.05 0.94
CA ASN A 13 -17.18 -13.07 1.71
C ASN A 13 -17.96 -12.46 2.89
N ASN A 14 -17.67 -11.22 3.27
CA ASN A 14 -18.37 -10.53 4.35
C ASN A 14 -18.37 -9.01 4.15
N LYS A 15 -19.46 -8.48 3.59
CA LYS A 15 -19.65 -7.04 3.32
C LYS A 15 -19.60 -6.12 4.55
N ASN A 16 -19.64 -6.67 5.77
CA ASN A 16 -19.44 -5.88 6.98
C ASN A 16 -17.97 -5.67 7.32
N ASN A 17 -17.05 -6.27 6.55
CA ASN A 17 -15.62 -6.28 6.80
C ASN A 17 -14.83 -5.71 5.61
N VAL A 18 -13.58 -5.37 5.89
CA VAL A 18 -12.53 -5.09 4.91
C VAL A 18 -11.42 -6.13 5.03
N ILE A 19 -10.71 -6.40 3.94
CA ILE A 19 -9.48 -7.20 3.94
C ILE A 19 -8.29 -6.28 4.18
N LEU A 20 -7.55 -6.54 5.26
CA LEU A 20 -6.34 -5.79 5.58
C LEU A 20 -5.18 -6.21 4.67
N LEU A 21 -4.48 -5.23 4.11
CA LEU A 21 -3.45 -5.44 3.08
C LEU A 21 -2.40 -6.48 3.50
N TYR A 22 -1.68 -6.22 4.59
CA TYR A 22 -0.52 -7.02 4.99
C TYR A 22 -0.89 -8.32 5.70
N THR A 23 -1.89 -8.31 6.57
CA THR A 23 -2.28 -9.51 7.34
C THR A 23 -3.24 -10.43 6.59
N GLY A 24 -3.91 -9.93 5.53
CA GLY A 24 -5.00 -10.66 4.87
C GLY A 24 -6.24 -10.85 5.76
N ARG A 25 -6.24 -10.30 6.98
CA ARG A 25 -7.31 -10.48 7.96
C ARG A 25 -8.56 -9.74 7.51
N SER A 26 -9.69 -10.44 7.52
CA SER A 26 -11.01 -9.80 7.40
C SER A 26 -11.37 -9.13 8.73
N GLN A 27 -11.59 -7.82 8.72
CA GLN A 27 -11.84 -7.01 9.92
C GLN A 27 -13.07 -6.11 9.75
N GLY A 28 -13.85 -5.93 10.82
CA GLY A 28 -15.03 -5.07 10.82
C GLY A 28 -14.76 -3.69 10.22
N LYS A 29 -15.50 -3.31 9.19
CA LYS A 29 -15.23 -2.07 8.43
C LYS A 29 -15.42 -0.79 9.25
N LEU A 30 -16.08 -0.88 10.40
CA LEU A 30 -16.27 0.25 11.33
C LEU A 30 -15.27 0.27 12.49
N THR A 31 -14.32 -0.67 12.56
CA THR A 31 -13.25 -0.68 13.58
C THR A 31 -12.02 0.10 13.13
N ASN A 32 -12.21 1.16 12.34
CA ASN A 32 -11.12 2.05 11.94
C ASN A 32 -10.78 3.04 13.06
N GLY A 33 -9.49 3.30 13.30
CA GLY A 33 -9.06 4.28 14.31
C GLY A 33 -7.57 4.20 14.61
N SER A 34 -7.18 4.58 15.84
CA SER A 34 -5.78 4.63 16.27
C SER A 34 -5.41 3.60 17.34
N GLY A 35 -6.35 2.78 17.81
CA GLY A 35 -6.07 1.68 18.73
C GLY A 35 -5.29 0.57 18.03
N VAL A 36 -4.45 -0.15 18.77
CA VAL A 36 -3.58 -1.20 18.20
C VAL A 36 -4.36 -2.33 17.53
N ASP A 37 -5.58 -2.63 17.99
CA ASP A 37 -6.46 -3.66 17.40
C ASP A 37 -7.38 -3.11 16.30
N ASN A 38 -7.30 -1.81 16.00
CA ASN A 38 -8.05 -1.19 14.91
C ASN A 38 -7.32 -1.37 13.58
N TRP A 39 -8.01 -1.02 12.50
CA TRP A 39 -7.35 -0.77 11.23
C TRP A 39 -7.22 0.73 10.95
N ASN A 40 -6.21 1.12 10.17
CA ASN A 40 -6.03 2.48 9.70
C ASN A 40 -5.66 2.50 8.21
N ARG A 41 -5.38 3.70 7.70
CA ARG A 41 -5.00 3.93 6.32
C ARG A 41 -3.49 3.74 6.16
N GLU A 42 -3.12 2.78 5.31
CA GLU A 42 -1.79 2.65 4.76
C GLU A 42 -1.61 3.59 3.57
N HIS A 43 -0.45 4.24 3.52
CA HIS A 43 0.06 4.93 2.35
C HIS A 43 1.14 4.03 1.74
N VAL A 44 0.79 3.19 0.76
CA VAL A 44 1.73 2.21 0.18
C VAL A 44 2.99 2.92 -0.33
N TRP A 45 2.85 4.01 -1.08
CA TRP A 45 3.90 5.00 -1.16
C TRP A 45 3.99 5.79 0.16
N ALA A 46 5.03 5.55 0.97
CA ALA A 46 5.18 6.21 2.26
C ALA A 46 5.28 7.73 2.08
N LYS A 47 4.44 8.50 2.77
CA LYS A 47 4.38 9.96 2.63
C LYS A 47 5.71 10.67 2.87
N SER A 48 6.58 10.11 3.72
CA SER A 48 7.89 10.70 4.00
C SER A 48 8.84 10.64 2.80
N HIS A 49 8.59 9.77 1.82
CA HIS A 49 9.32 9.69 0.56
C HIS A 49 8.65 10.65 -0.42
N GLY A 50 8.89 11.94 -0.21
CA GLY A 50 8.34 13.03 -1.02
C GLY A 50 7.55 14.11 -0.26
N ASP A 51 7.19 13.90 1.00
CA ASP A 51 6.55 14.93 1.86
C ASP A 51 5.21 15.49 1.33
N PHE A 52 4.41 14.67 0.63
CA PHE A 52 3.17 15.11 -0.02
C PHE A 52 1.92 15.18 0.89
N GLY A 53 2.08 15.03 2.21
CA GLY A 53 1.01 15.27 3.19
C GLY A 53 -0.29 14.46 2.97
N THR A 54 -1.45 15.07 3.29
CA THR A 54 -2.79 14.47 3.12
C THR A 54 -3.76 15.41 2.41
N THR A 55 -3.24 16.38 1.66
CA THR A 55 -4.03 17.25 0.78
C THR A 55 -4.35 16.53 -0.53
N ALA A 56 -5.31 17.06 -1.29
CA ALA A 56 -5.67 16.52 -2.59
C ALA A 56 -4.42 16.36 -3.49
N GLY A 57 -4.29 15.19 -4.12
CA GLY A 57 -3.08 14.76 -4.82
C GLY A 57 -2.62 13.40 -4.29
N ALA A 58 -1.30 13.14 -4.34
CA ALA A 58 -0.70 11.88 -3.96
C ALA A 58 -1.15 11.43 -2.55
N GLY A 59 -1.25 12.35 -1.58
CA GLY A 59 -1.62 12.04 -0.20
C GLY A 59 -3.02 11.46 0.02
N THR A 60 -3.88 11.54 -1.00
CA THR A 60 -5.28 11.13 -0.96
C THR A 60 -5.68 10.19 -2.10
N ASP A 61 -4.74 9.81 -2.98
CA ASP A 61 -5.04 8.97 -4.14
C ASP A 61 -5.35 7.54 -3.71
N LEU A 62 -6.61 7.15 -3.91
CA LEU A 62 -7.13 5.87 -3.51
C LEU A 62 -6.40 4.71 -4.17
N HIS A 63 -5.72 4.87 -5.31
CA HIS A 63 -5.02 3.74 -5.92
C HIS A 63 -3.95 3.16 -5.01
N HIS A 64 -3.29 3.97 -4.16
CA HIS A 64 -2.23 3.49 -3.26
C HIS A 64 -2.61 3.49 -1.76
N LEU A 65 -3.83 3.89 -1.43
CA LEU A 65 -4.33 3.85 -0.05
C LEU A 65 -5.02 2.53 0.24
N ARG A 66 -4.63 1.85 1.33
CA ARG A 66 -5.22 0.56 1.72
C ARG A 66 -5.60 0.52 3.20
N ALA A 67 -6.57 -0.31 3.56
CA ALA A 67 -6.83 -0.68 4.95
C ALA A 67 -5.72 -1.61 5.46
N THR A 68 -5.17 -1.33 6.64
CA THR A 68 -4.18 -2.19 7.30
C THR A 68 -4.38 -2.19 8.80
N ASP A 69 -3.91 -3.24 9.46
CA ASP A 69 -3.80 -3.27 10.92
C ASP A 69 -2.89 -2.12 11.41
N VAL A 70 -3.28 -1.44 12.50
CA VAL A 70 -2.56 -0.28 13.03
C VAL A 70 -1.16 -0.63 13.50
N SER A 71 -1.01 -1.76 14.19
CA SER A 71 0.26 -2.27 14.69
C SER A 71 1.20 -2.62 13.52
N VAL A 72 0.69 -3.35 12.52
CA VAL A 72 1.48 -3.73 11.34
C VAL A 72 1.85 -2.52 10.49
N ASN A 73 0.95 -1.54 10.35
CA ASN A 73 1.25 -0.28 9.67
C ASN A 73 2.39 0.48 10.36
N SER A 74 2.33 0.53 11.70
CA SER A 74 3.38 1.17 12.49
C SER A 74 4.72 0.46 12.32
N SER A 75 4.73 -0.88 12.23
CA SER A 75 5.95 -1.65 11.98
C SER A 75 6.50 -1.44 10.58
N ARG A 76 5.64 -1.38 9.55
CA ARG A 76 6.07 -1.07 8.18
C ARG A 76 6.67 0.33 8.11
N GLY A 77 6.07 1.31 8.79
CA GLY A 77 6.58 2.68 8.87
C GLY A 77 6.81 3.30 7.50
N ASN A 78 8.07 3.59 7.19
CA ASN A 78 8.52 4.08 5.88
C ASN A 78 9.55 3.15 5.23
N LEU A 79 9.58 1.86 5.60
CA LEU A 79 10.46 0.90 4.96
C LEU A 79 10.14 0.82 3.46
N ASP A 80 11.21 0.76 2.66
CA ASP A 80 11.12 0.53 1.23
C ASP A 80 10.65 -0.91 0.96
N PHE A 81 10.10 -1.18 -0.22
CA PHE A 81 9.73 -2.55 -0.59
C PHE A 81 10.91 -3.31 -1.23
N ASP A 82 11.32 -4.41 -0.61
CA ASP A 82 12.30 -5.39 -1.11
C ASP A 82 12.00 -6.75 -0.42
N ASN A 83 12.82 -7.76 -0.68
CA ASN A 83 12.85 -9.04 0.03
C ASN A 83 13.47 -8.79 1.41
N GLY A 84 12.65 -8.41 2.39
CA GLY A 84 13.05 -8.25 3.77
C GLY A 84 13.66 -9.51 4.39
N GLY A 85 13.94 -9.47 5.69
CA GLY A 85 14.67 -10.53 6.37
C GLY A 85 13.78 -11.53 7.10
N VAL A 86 13.30 -11.12 8.28
CA VAL A 86 12.65 -12.01 9.24
C VAL A 86 11.15 -11.83 9.22
N ASN A 87 10.40 -12.90 9.53
CA ASN A 87 8.94 -12.83 9.60
C ASN A 87 8.48 -11.81 10.67
N HIS A 88 7.46 -11.04 10.35
CA HIS A 88 6.78 -10.18 11.31
C HIS A 88 5.92 -11.04 12.26
N SER A 89 5.80 -10.64 13.53
CA SER A 89 5.11 -11.46 14.55
C SER A 89 3.58 -11.51 14.37
N GLU A 90 2.97 -10.40 13.92
CA GLU A 90 1.53 -10.32 13.64
C GLU A 90 1.18 -10.65 12.19
N ALA A 91 1.71 -9.91 11.21
CA ALA A 91 1.63 -10.25 9.79
C ALA A 91 2.63 -11.37 9.44
N THR A 92 2.37 -12.59 9.87
CA THR A 92 3.33 -13.73 9.84
C THR A 92 3.82 -14.15 8.46
N GLU A 93 3.11 -13.76 7.40
CA GLU A 93 3.51 -13.98 6.00
C GLU A 93 4.28 -12.79 5.40
N CYS A 94 4.38 -11.67 6.12
CA CYS A 94 5.24 -10.55 5.76
C CYS A 94 6.62 -10.71 6.43
N LYS A 95 7.65 -10.18 5.78
CA LYS A 95 9.00 -10.08 6.35
C LYS A 95 9.47 -8.64 6.38
N TYR A 96 10.42 -8.36 7.25
CA TYR A 96 11.05 -7.07 7.33
C TYR A 96 12.50 -7.20 7.81
N ASP A 97 13.29 -6.18 7.55
CA ASP A 97 14.61 -5.98 8.14
C ASP A 97 14.81 -4.50 8.49
N SER A 98 16.06 -4.02 8.50
CA SER A 98 16.36 -2.65 8.91
C SER A 98 15.89 -1.57 7.94
N ASP A 99 15.69 -1.90 6.66
CA ASP A 99 15.38 -0.93 5.61
C ASP A 99 14.28 -1.36 4.64
N SER A 100 13.80 -2.61 4.73
CA SER A 100 12.81 -3.13 3.79
C SER A 100 11.66 -3.92 4.41
N TRP A 101 10.55 -3.92 3.67
CA TRP A 101 9.33 -4.69 3.94
C TRP A 101 9.00 -5.59 2.74
N GLU A 102 8.88 -6.90 2.99
CA GLU A 102 8.35 -7.90 2.05
C GLU A 102 6.90 -8.23 2.45
N PRO A 103 5.89 -7.90 1.63
CA PRO A 103 4.52 -8.27 1.92
C PRO A 103 4.28 -9.77 1.65
N ARG A 104 3.14 -10.30 2.12
CA ARG A 104 2.70 -11.66 1.76
C ARG A 104 2.58 -11.83 0.25
N ASP A 105 2.79 -13.05 -0.23
CA ASP A 105 2.87 -13.36 -1.67
C ASP A 105 1.64 -12.89 -2.48
N SER A 106 0.47 -12.95 -1.89
CA SER A 106 -0.83 -12.65 -2.53
C SER A 106 -1.16 -11.16 -2.65
N VAL A 107 -0.25 -10.25 -2.32
CA VAL A 107 -0.39 -8.80 -2.60
C VAL A 107 0.91 -8.17 -3.13
N LYS A 108 1.88 -8.99 -3.50
CA LYS A 108 3.17 -8.51 -4.02
C LYS A 108 2.98 -7.73 -5.32
N GLY A 109 2.13 -8.24 -6.19
CA GLY A 109 1.79 -7.65 -7.48
C GLY A 109 0.94 -6.40 -7.32
N ASP A 110 -0.05 -6.43 -6.42
CA ASP A 110 -0.85 -5.26 -6.05
C ASP A 110 0.07 -4.09 -5.65
N ILE A 111 1.00 -4.33 -4.73
CA ILE A 111 1.93 -3.31 -4.24
C ILE A 111 2.82 -2.79 -5.37
N ALA A 112 3.40 -3.68 -6.18
CA ALA A 112 4.19 -3.27 -7.32
C ALA A 112 3.41 -2.38 -8.29
N ARG A 113 2.17 -2.75 -8.64
CA ARG A 113 1.33 -1.95 -9.55
C ARG A 113 0.85 -0.64 -8.95
N MET A 114 0.57 -0.60 -7.65
CA MET A 114 0.28 0.67 -6.94
C MET A 114 1.49 1.61 -7.03
N LEU A 115 2.71 1.12 -6.84
CA LEU A 115 3.93 1.93 -6.94
C LEU A 115 4.23 2.37 -8.39
N PHE A 116 4.05 1.47 -9.38
CA PHE A 116 4.18 1.82 -10.79
C PHE A 116 3.18 2.91 -11.20
N TYR A 117 1.93 2.79 -10.76
CA TYR A 117 0.91 3.81 -10.97
C TYR A 117 1.34 5.15 -10.38
N MET A 118 1.79 5.17 -9.12
CA MET A 118 2.19 6.42 -8.45
C MET A 118 3.35 7.09 -9.18
N ALA A 119 4.37 6.33 -9.59
CA ALA A 119 5.51 6.86 -10.33
C ALA A 119 5.13 7.43 -11.70
N VAL A 120 4.16 6.83 -12.41
CA VAL A 120 3.69 7.34 -13.70
C VAL A 120 2.75 8.54 -13.52
N ARG A 121 1.87 8.49 -12.52
CA ARG A 121 0.84 9.50 -12.27
C ARG A 121 1.42 10.79 -11.71
N TYR A 122 2.46 10.68 -10.89
CA TYR A 122 3.11 11.77 -10.18
C TYR A 122 4.58 11.84 -10.56
N LYS A 123 4.87 12.11 -11.84
CA LYS A 123 6.24 12.20 -12.39
C LYS A 123 6.75 13.64 -12.51
N GLY A 124 6.17 14.57 -11.75
CA GLY A 124 6.59 15.98 -11.69
C GLY A 124 6.26 16.87 -12.90
N ASP A 125 5.83 16.33 -14.03
CA ASP A 125 5.67 17.08 -15.30
C ASP A 125 4.71 18.28 -15.23
N ASN A 126 3.73 18.30 -14.31
CA ASN A 126 2.77 19.39 -14.15
C ASN A 126 2.93 20.15 -12.82
N GLY A 127 4.11 20.07 -12.19
CA GLY A 127 4.40 20.72 -10.92
C GLY A 127 3.84 19.99 -9.69
N GLU A 128 3.28 18.79 -9.88
CA GLU A 128 3.12 17.82 -8.81
C GLU A 128 4.47 17.34 -8.29
N ILE A 129 4.42 16.54 -7.23
CA ILE A 129 5.62 15.86 -6.74
C ILE A 129 6.16 14.88 -7.79
N ASP A 130 7.48 14.79 -7.87
CA ASP A 130 8.20 13.86 -8.73
C ASP A 130 8.53 12.56 -7.98
N LEU A 131 7.63 11.59 -8.04
CA LEU A 131 7.77 10.26 -7.46
C LEU A 131 8.41 9.33 -8.49
N GLU A 132 9.54 8.71 -8.13
CA GLU A 132 10.26 7.80 -9.03
C GLU A 132 10.61 6.47 -8.35
N LEU A 133 10.77 5.41 -9.14
CA LEU A 133 11.28 4.13 -8.64
C LEU A 133 12.76 3.99 -8.98
N ASN A 134 13.53 3.38 -8.11
CA ASN A 134 14.96 3.17 -8.31
C ASN A 134 15.41 1.78 -7.86
N GLU A 135 16.71 1.49 -7.92
CA GLU A 135 17.27 0.18 -7.53
C GLU A 135 17.77 0.13 -6.07
N LYS A 136 17.29 1.04 -5.21
CA LYS A 136 17.78 1.22 -3.84
C LYS A 136 16.66 1.08 -2.82
N VAL A 137 17.06 0.65 -1.63
CA VAL A 137 16.31 0.81 -0.38
C VAL A 137 16.98 1.87 0.47
N ASN A 138 16.31 2.30 1.54
CA ASN A 138 16.73 3.36 2.43
C ASN A 138 16.88 4.72 1.72
N ASN A 139 15.83 5.11 0.99
CA ASN A 139 15.79 6.37 0.24
C ASN A 139 15.59 7.62 1.11
N ASN A 140 15.61 7.50 2.44
CA ASN A 140 15.42 8.59 3.40
C ASN A 140 14.13 9.41 3.14
N LYS A 141 14.28 10.66 2.71
CA LYS A 141 13.18 11.58 2.38
C LYS A 141 13.04 11.81 0.88
N ASP A 142 13.95 11.27 0.10
CA ASP A 142 13.90 11.42 -1.35
C ASP A 142 12.62 10.73 -1.87
N PRO A 143 12.01 11.25 -2.95
CA PRO A 143 10.75 10.74 -3.46
C PRO A 143 10.96 9.45 -4.28
N TYR A 144 11.68 8.49 -3.69
CA TYR A 144 11.91 7.17 -4.24
C TYR A 144 11.30 6.10 -3.35
N MET A 145 10.79 5.02 -3.93
CA MET A 145 10.15 3.95 -3.15
C MET A 145 10.46 2.56 -3.70
N GLY A 146 11.02 1.69 -2.86
CA GLY A 146 11.23 0.28 -3.16
C GLY A 146 12.26 0.01 -4.26
N LYS A 147 12.65 -1.26 -4.35
CA LYS A 147 13.64 -1.74 -5.31
C LYS A 147 12.98 -2.21 -6.61
N LEU A 148 13.13 -1.42 -7.67
CA LEU A 148 12.47 -1.60 -8.96
C LEU A 148 12.60 -3.01 -9.53
N SER A 149 13.82 -3.60 -9.55
CA SER A 149 14.00 -4.99 -10.01
C SER A 149 13.17 -6.02 -9.24
N VAL A 150 12.92 -5.78 -7.96
CA VAL A 150 12.09 -6.66 -7.12
C VAL A 150 10.61 -6.40 -7.34
N LEU A 151 10.19 -5.15 -7.50
CA LEU A 151 8.82 -4.80 -7.85
C LEU A 151 8.40 -5.38 -9.20
N LEU A 152 9.28 -5.34 -10.21
CA LEU A 152 9.04 -5.95 -11.52
C LEU A 152 8.81 -7.46 -11.39
N LYS A 153 9.67 -8.14 -10.62
CA LYS A 153 9.52 -9.56 -10.32
C LYS A 153 8.20 -9.86 -9.60
N TRP A 154 7.83 -9.07 -8.60
CA TRP A 154 6.59 -9.23 -7.86
C TRP A 154 5.36 -9.07 -8.75
N ASN A 155 5.36 -8.09 -9.66
CA ASN A 155 4.29 -7.90 -10.63
C ASN A 155 4.10 -9.11 -11.57
N GLU A 156 5.19 -9.80 -11.94
CA GLU A 156 5.11 -11.03 -12.74
C GLU A 156 4.64 -12.24 -11.92
N GLN A 157 5.06 -12.33 -10.67
CA GLN A 157 4.74 -13.46 -9.79
C GLN A 157 3.30 -13.45 -9.27
N ASP A 158 2.73 -12.27 -9.09
CA ASP A 158 1.37 -12.06 -8.58
C ASP A 158 0.55 -11.25 -9.62
N PRO A 159 -0.03 -11.94 -10.62
CA PRO A 159 -0.79 -11.29 -11.68
C PRO A 159 -2.10 -10.69 -11.15
N VAL A 160 -2.62 -9.68 -11.84
CA VAL A 160 -3.86 -8.99 -11.48
C VAL A 160 -5.00 -9.99 -11.25
N ASP A 161 -5.59 -9.94 -10.06
CA ASP A 161 -6.74 -10.76 -9.68
C ASP A 161 -8.07 -10.01 -9.80
N ASP A 162 -9.17 -10.69 -9.45
CA ASP A 162 -10.51 -10.09 -9.51
C ASP A 162 -10.75 -9.04 -8.42
N LEU A 163 -10.07 -9.14 -7.27
CA LEU A 163 -10.18 -8.18 -6.19
C LEU A 163 -9.54 -6.86 -6.60
N GLU A 164 -8.35 -6.90 -7.19
CA GLU A 164 -7.64 -5.74 -7.68
C GLU A 164 -8.40 -5.08 -8.86
N ARG A 165 -8.93 -5.86 -9.80
CA ARG A 165 -9.80 -5.36 -10.88
C ARG A 165 -11.03 -4.65 -10.32
N LYS A 166 -11.75 -5.29 -9.39
CA LYS A 166 -12.94 -4.71 -8.74
C LYS A 166 -12.57 -3.41 -8.03
N ARG A 167 -11.46 -3.40 -7.30
CA ARG A 167 -10.97 -2.22 -6.58
C ARG A 167 -10.70 -1.07 -7.53
N ASN A 168 -9.99 -1.31 -8.63
CA ASN A 168 -9.74 -0.31 -9.66
C ASN A 168 -11.04 0.27 -10.24
N GLU A 169 -11.99 -0.60 -10.59
CA GLU A 169 -13.29 -0.17 -11.14
C GLU A 169 -14.10 0.67 -10.14
N VAL A 170 -14.10 0.30 -8.86
CA VAL A 170 -14.77 1.06 -7.80
C VAL A 170 -14.16 2.44 -7.62
N ILE A 171 -12.82 2.55 -7.66
CA ILE A 171 -12.15 3.85 -7.59
C ILE A 171 -12.58 4.71 -8.79
N PHE A 172 -12.42 4.18 -10.01
CA PHE A 172 -12.75 4.88 -11.26
C PHE A 172 -14.21 5.36 -11.33
N THR A 173 -15.16 4.49 -11.00
CA THR A 173 -16.58 4.77 -11.20
C THR A 173 -17.22 5.62 -10.11
N LYS A 174 -16.69 5.59 -8.89
CA LYS A 174 -17.32 6.24 -7.73
C LYS A 174 -16.50 7.36 -7.10
N TYR A 175 -15.19 7.36 -7.25
CA TYR A 175 -14.32 8.20 -6.42
C TYR A 175 -13.34 9.08 -7.20
N GLN A 176 -12.47 8.52 -8.05
CA GLN A 176 -11.34 9.22 -8.68
C GLN A 176 -11.03 8.70 -10.08
#